data_AF-U6FEJ7-F1
#
_entry.id   AF-U6FEJ7-F1
#
_cell.length_a   1.000
_cell.length_b   1.000
_cell.length_c   1.000
_cell.angle_alpha   90.00
_cell.angle_beta   90.00
_cell.angle_gamma   90.00
#
_symmetry.space_group_name_H-M   'P 1'
#
loop_
_entity.id
_entity.type
_entity.pdbx_description
1 polymer ?
#
loop_
_entity_poly.entity_id
_entity_poly.type
_entity_poly.pdbx_seq_one_letter_code
_entity_poly.pdbx_strand_id
1 'polypeptide(L)' 'MIIIGSILLSLPFADKAGQATNYSDALFTATSAVCVTGLSTVTTATHWSFFGQLIIMILVEIGGLGFMTFAVMLSNFAHQ' A
#
# COMPACT_ATOMS: atom_id res chain seq x y z
N MET A 1 -7.33 4.16 4.78
CA MET A 1 -5.95 3.62 4.76
C MET A 1 -5.10 4.25 3.68
N ILE A 2 -5.56 4.35 2.43
CA ILE A 2 -4.77 4.89 1.31
C ILE A 2 -4.25 6.31 1.57
N ILE A 3 -5.11 7.25 1.99
CA ILE A 3 -4.69 8.64 2.25
C ILE A 3 -3.65 8.71 3.38
N ILE A 4 -3.91 8.00 4.49
CA ILE A 4 -2.98 7.95 5.64
C ILE A 4 -1.64 7.33 5.21
N GLY A 5 -1.67 6.21 4.49
CA GLY A 5 -0.46 5.55 3.98
C GLY A 5 0.31 6.41 2.98
N SER A 6 -0.38 7.15 2.11
CA SER A 6 0.25 8.08 1.15
C SER A 6 0.93 9.26 1.84
N ILE A 7 0.33 9.81 2.90
CA ILE A 7 0.95 10.87 3.71
C ILE A 7 2.18 10.33 4.44
N LEU A 8 2.08 9.13 5.00
CA LEU A 8 3.18 8.47 5.70
C LEU A 8 4.35 8.12 4.75
N LEU A 9 4.07 7.72 3.50
CA LEU A 9 5.07 7.47 2.46
C LEU A 9 5.66 8.76 1.87
N SER A 10 4.91 9.87 1.87
CA SER A 10 5.42 11.14 1.35
C SER A 10 6.45 11.80 2.29
N LEU A 11 6.54 11.34 3.55
CA LEU A 11 7.54 11.81 4.51
C LEU A 11 8.97 11.40 4.08
N PRO A 12 9.98 12.28 4.26
CA PRO A 12 11.38 11.99 3.92
C PRO A 12 11.98 10.81 4.71
N PHE A 13 11.33 10.36 5.79
CA PHE A 13 11.74 9.19 6.58
C PHE A 13 11.39 7.86 5.88
N ALA A 14 10.41 7.86 4.98
CA ALA A 14 10.04 6.69 4.20
C ALA A 14 10.96 6.49 2.97
N ASP A 15 11.67 7.53 2.54
CA ASP A 15 12.61 7.48 1.43
C ASP A 15 14.02 7.09 1.89
N LYS A 16 14.72 6.29 1.07
CA LYS A 16 16.06 5.79 1.39
C LYS A 16 17.15 6.85 1.19
N ALA A 17 16.90 7.85 0.33
CA ALA A 17 17.80 8.98 0.10
C ALA A 17 17.48 10.18 1.02
N GLY A 18 16.47 10.07 1.89
CA GLY A 18 16.05 11.15 2.79
C GLY A 18 15.34 12.29 2.07
N GLN A 19 14.88 12.09 0.84
CA GLN A 19 14.17 13.10 0.05
C GLN A 19 12.65 12.91 0.16
N ALA A 20 11.91 14.02 0.16
CA ALA A 20 10.45 13.95 0.11
C ALA A 20 10.02 13.35 -1.23
N THR A 21 9.32 12.20 -1.17
CA THR A 21 8.77 11.56 -2.38
C THR A 21 7.59 12.36 -2.89
N ASN A 22 7.48 12.50 -4.22
CA ASN A 22 6.39 13.22 -4.84
C ASN A 22 5.04 12.63 -4.42
N TYR A 23 4.08 13.48 -4.02
CA TYR A 23 2.82 13.01 -3.41
C TYR A 23 2.00 12.12 -4.36
N SER A 24 2.06 12.38 -5.66
CA SER A 24 1.42 11.55 -6.68
C SER A 24 1.95 10.11 -6.70
N ASP A 25 3.27 9.94 -6.54
CA ASP A 25 3.90 8.61 -6.48
C ASP A 25 3.54 7.89 -5.19
N ALA A 26 3.59 8.59 -4.06
CA ALA A 26 3.19 8.04 -2.76
C ALA A 26 1.72 7.59 -2.75
N LEU A 27 0.82 8.36 -3.37
CA LEU A 27 -0.60 8.01 -3.50
C LEU A 27 -0.80 6.79 -4.40
N PHE A 28 -0.07 6.71 -5.51
CA PHE A 28 -0.17 5.58 -6.43
C PHE A 28 0.34 4.29 -5.77
N THR A 29 1.50 4.35 -5.12
CA THR A 29 2.05 3.21 -4.36
C THR A 29 1.11 2.77 -3.24
N ALA A 30 0.54 3.71 -2.47
CA ALA A 30 -0.41 3.38 -1.40
C ALA A 30 -1.70 2.72 -1.94
N THR A 31 -2.21 3.20 -3.07
CA THR A 31 -3.42 2.63 -3.70
C THR A 31 -3.14 1.22 -4.23
N SER A 32 -2.04 1.05 -4.96
CA SER A 32 -1.62 -0.24 -5.51
C SER A 32 -1.33 -1.29 -4.43
N ALA A 33 -0.72 -0.87 -3.31
CA ALA A 33 -0.47 -1.74 -2.16
C ALA A 33 -1.78 -2.24 -1.52
N VAL A 34 -2.75 -1.34 -1.29
CA VAL A 34 -4.06 -1.70 -0.71
C VAL A 34 -4.88 -2.58 -1.66
N CYS A 35 -4.82 -2.31 -2.97
CA CYS A 35 -5.49 -3.14 -3.97
C CYS A 35 -4.72 -4.44 -4.29
N VAL A 36 -3.58 -4.69 -3.63
CA VAL A 36 -2.72 -5.87 -3.84
C VAL A 36 -2.37 -6.09 -5.32
N THR A 37 -2.19 -5.01 -6.07
CA THR A 37 -1.97 -5.06 -7.53
C THR A 37 -0.50 -5.24 -7.87
N GLY A 38 0.41 -4.76 -7.01
CA GLY A 38 1.86 -4.90 -7.18
C GLY A 38 2.51 -3.90 -8.14
N LEU A 39 1.77 -2.89 -8.63
CA LEU A 39 2.33 -1.81 -9.44
C LEU A 39 2.99 -0.75 -8.56
N SER A 40 4.18 -0.28 -8.93
CA SER A 40 4.86 0.84 -8.29
C SER A 40 5.41 1.77 -9.35
N THR A 41 5.18 3.08 -9.21
CA THR A 41 5.74 4.10 -10.13
C THR A 41 7.24 4.28 -9.93
N VAL A 42 7.74 3.95 -8.74
CA VAL A 42 9.14 4.02 -8.34
C VAL A 42 9.66 2.66 -7.89
N THR A 43 10.94 2.37 -8.13
CA THR A 43 11.54 1.08 -7.82
C THR A 43 11.57 0.82 -6.31
N THR A 44 10.71 -0.06 -5.82
CA THR A 44 10.45 -0.24 -4.38
C THR A 44 11.69 -0.68 -3.59
N ALA A 45 12.59 -1.43 -4.22
CA ALA A 45 13.80 -1.98 -3.60
C ALA A 45 14.89 -0.93 -3.32
N THR A 46 14.93 0.15 -4.10
CA THR A 46 15.97 1.19 -3.99
C THR A 46 15.44 2.50 -3.43
N HIS A 47 14.15 2.78 -3.63
CA HIS A 47 13.53 4.06 -3.25
C HIS A 47 13.07 4.08 -1.78
N TRP A 48 12.44 3.01 -1.28
CA TRP A 48 11.90 3.01 0.08
C TRP A 48 12.93 2.60 1.13
N SER A 49 12.90 3.29 2.26
CA SER A 49 13.61 2.90 3.48
C SER A 49 12.93 1.68 4.14
N PHE A 50 13.56 1.09 5.14
CA PHE A 50 12.96 0.00 5.93
C PHE A 50 11.60 0.40 6.53
N PHE A 51 11.45 1.66 6.93
CA PHE A 51 10.19 2.20 7.43
C PHE A 51 9.11 2.27 6.35
N GLY A 52 9.46 2.77 5.15
CA GLY A 52 8.54 2.79 4.01
C GLY A 52 8.08 1.39 3.60
N GLN A 53 8.99 0.41 3.59
CA GLN A 53 8.69 -0.98 3.30
C GLN A 53 7.73 -1.60 4.33
N LEU A 54 7.90 -1.29 5.62
CA LEU A 54 7.00 -1.75 6.68
C LEU A 54 5.58 -1.20 6.49
N ILE A 55 5.45 0.08 6.13
CA ILE A 55 4.15 0.68 5.83
C ILE A 55 3.49 -0.01 4.63
N ILE A 56 4.24 -0.24 3.54
CA ILE A 56 3.71 -0.93 2.36
C ILE A 56 3.23 -2.34 2.72
N MET A 57 3.98 -3.10 3.52
CA MET A 57 3.57 -4.43 3.98
C MET A 57 2.24 -4.39 4.75
N ILE A 58 2.09 -3.44 5.69
CA ILE A 58 0.83 -3.27 6.44
C ILE A 58 -0.33 -2.93 5.51
N LEU A 59 -0.11 -2.06 4.52
CA LEU A 59 -1.14 -1.70 3.53
C LEU A 59 -1.59 -2.92 2.71
N VAL A 60 -0.65 -3.78 2.30
CA VAL A 60 -0.94 -5.01 1.56
C VAL A 60 -1.73 -6.00 2.43
N GLU A 61 -1.36 -6.16 3.69
CA GLU A 61 -2.01 -7.10 4.61
C GLU A 61 -3.47 -6.71 4.86
N ILE A 62 -3.72 -5.42 5.12
CA ILE A 62 -5.07 -4.88 5.30
C ILE A 62 -5.89 -5.00 4.01
N GLY A 63 -5.26 -4.74 2.85
CA GLY A 63 -5.88 -4.91 1.54
C GLY A 63 -6.34 -6.34 1.26
N GLY A 64 -5.46 -7.30 1.52
CA GLY A 64 -5.73 -8.74 1.32
C GLY A 64 -6.82 -9.28 2.23
N LEU A 65 -6.84 -8.87 3.50
CA LEU A 65 -7.89 -9.27 4.46
C LEU A 65 -9.27 -8.75 4.04
N GLY A 66 -9.35 -7.53 3.51
CA GLY A 66 -10.59 -6.95 2.98
C GLY A 66 -11.15 -7.76 1.81
N PHE A 67 -10.29 -8.14 0.86
CA PHE A 67 -10.70 -8.91 -0.32
C PHE A 67 -11.20 -10.31 0.03
N MET A 68 -10.49 -11.01 0.92
CA MET A 68 -10.87 -12.33 1.41
C MET A 68 -12.24 -12.30 2.13
N THR A 69 -12.48 -11.27 2.95
CA THR A 69 -13.76 -11.14 3.68
C THR A 69 -14.93 -10.93 2.72
N PHE A 70 -14.77 -10.08 1.70
CA PHE A 70 -15.79 -9.88 0.66
C PHE A 70 -16.06 -11.15 -0.14
N ALA A 71 -15.01 -11.87 -0.51
CA ALA A 71 -15.13 -13.13 -1.24
C ALA A 71 -15.90 -14.19 -0.43
N VAL A 72 -15.62 -14.29 0.88
CA VAL A 72 -16.34 -15.22 1.80
C VAL A 72 -17.79 -14.79 2.01
N MET A 73 -18.08 -13.49 2.12
CA MET A 73 -19.45 -13.01 2.27
C MET A 73 -20.30 -13.31 1.01
N LEU A 74 -19.73 -13.09 -0.18
CA LEU A 74 -20.36 -13.46 -1.45
C LEU A 74 -20.57 -14.98 -1.58
N SER A 75 -19.58 -15.80 -1.20
CA SER A 75 -19.71 -17.25 -1.29
C SER A 75 -20.77 -17.81 -0.35
N ASN A 76 -20.87 -17.29 0.88
CA ASN A 76 -21.93 -17.68 1.82
C ASN A 76 -23.32 -17.25 1.35
N PHE A 77 -23.46 -16.07 0.73
CA PHE A 77 -24.74 -15.60 0.19
C PHE A 77 -25.17 -16.36 -1.07
N ALA A 78 -24.22 -16.81 -1.90
CA ALA A 78 -24.51 -17.62 -3.09
C ALA A 78 -24.91 -19.07 -2.76
N HIS A 79 -24.67 -19.52 -1.53
CA HIS A 79 -24.97 -20.89 -1.06
C HIS A 79 -26.30 -20.99 -0.29
N GLN A 80 -27.03 -19.88 -0.18
CA GLN A 80 -28.32 -19.74 0.49
C GLN A 80 -29.42 -19.42 -0.52
#